data_AF-A0A2D6YBA7-F1
#
_entry.id   AF-A0A2D6YBA7-F1
#
_cell.length_a   1.000
_cell.length_b   1.000
_cell.length_c   1.000
_cell.angle_alpha   90.00
_cell.angle_beta   90.00
_cell.angle_gamma   90.00
#
_symmetry.space_group_name_H-M   'P 1'
#
loop_
_entity.id
_entity.type
_entity.pdbx_description
1 polymer ?
#
loop_
_entity_poly.entity_id
_entity_poly.type
_entity_poly.pdbx_seq_one_letter_code
_entity_poly.pdbx_strand_id
1 'polypeptide(L)'
;MSQCVAIPGVSDLTTRLLETDPEKYGQTLKDLATWGNGNHAVSEKLNEEPYETWHSNHLFALSRLVGTLNSEAQNREEYPVDSFYGSQNVGGIPTSQAIDLLKMMLNAGGDITRKDYYGKNVLEYLKKGHQESLFYRTGNEEYTRFVEKIYPCEEGIPPE
;
A
#
# COMPACT_ATOMS: atom_id res chain seq x y z
N MET A 1 0.08 16.10 -30.36
CA MET A 1 -0.96 15.32 -29.65
C MET A 1 -0.38 13.94 -29.42
N SER A 2 0.23 13.69 -28.25
CA SER A 2 0.67 12.33 -27.90
C SER A 2 -0.56 11.49 -27.66
N GLN A 3 -0.75 10.45 -28.46
CA GLN A 3 -1.73 9.42 -28.16
C GLN A 3 -1.25 8.69 -26.89
N CYS A 4 -2.04 8.75 -25.83
CA CYS A 4 -1.88 7.84 -24.69
C CYS A 4 -2.14 6.42 -25.21
N VAL A 5 -1.06 5.68 -25.50
CA VAL A 5 -1.16 4.25 -25.76
C VAL A 5 -1.63 3.61 -24.46
N ALA A 6 -2.84 3.04 -24.45
CA ALA A 6 -3.30 2.25 -23.33
C ALA A 6 -2.28 1.13 -23.09
N ILE A 7 -1.64 1.12 -21.92
CA ILE A 7 -0.63 0.12 -21.58
C ILE A 7 -1.36 -1.17 -21.24
N PRO A 8 -1.23 -2.23 -22.03
CA PRO A 8 -1.86 -3.51 -21.73
C PRO A 8 -1.38 -4.00 -20.35
N GLY A 9 -2.31 -4.38 -19.48
CA GLY A 9 -2.01 -4.96 -18.18
C GLY A 9 -1.87 -3.99 -17.00
N VAL A 10 -1.86 -2.66 -17.20
CA VAL A 10 -1.86 -1.71 -16.05
C VAL A 10 -3.14 -1.85 -15.21
N SER A 11 -4.26 -2.18 -15.83
CA SER A 11 -5.52 -2.48 -15.13
C SER A 11 -5.41 -3.65 -14.15
N ASP A 12 -4.44 -4.55 -14.35
CA ASP A 12 -4.27 -5.75 -13.54
C ASP A 12 -3.48 -5.45 -12.25
N LEU A 13 -2.74 -4.34 -12.22
CA LEU A 13 -2.07 -3.82 -11.03
C LEU A 13 -3.12 -3.21 -10.09
N THR A 14 -3.75 -4.05 -9.27
CA THR A 14 -4.84 -3.66 -8.35
C THR A 14 -4.46 -3.87 -6.89
N THR A 15 -5.08 -3.11 -5.99
CA THR A 15 -5.03 -3.33 -4.53
C THR A 15 -5.57 -4.71 -4.16
N ARG A 16 -6.57 -5.23 -4.89
CA ARG A 16 -7.04 -6.61 -4.73
C ARG A 16 -5.95 -7.64 -5.04
N LEU A 17 -5.22 -7.47 -6.16
CA LEU A 17 -4.10 -8.36 -6.47
C LEU A 17 -3.01 -8.26 -5.40
N LEU A 18 -2.71 -7.05 -4.91
CA LEU A 18 -1.78 -6.84 -3.81
C LEU A 18 -2.20 -7.58 -2.54
N GLU A 19 -3.50 -7.62 -2.23
CA GLU A 19 -4.02 -8.36 -1.08
C GLU A 19 -3.90 -9.87 -1.28
N THR A 20 -4.41 -10.39 -2.39
CA THR A 20 -4.59 -11.84 -2.59
C THR A 20 -3.33 -12.56 -3.05
N ASP A 21 -2.45 -11.88 -3.79
CA ASP A 21 -1.24 -12.46 -4.37
C ASP A 21 -0.13 -11.39 -4.49
N PRO A 22 0.54 -11.03 -3.37
CA PRO A 22 1.58 -10.01 -3.34
C PRO A 22 2.79 -10.33 -4.24
N GLU A 23 3.08 -11.61 -4.46
CA GLU A 23 4.16 -12.06 -5.35
C GLU A 23 3.83 -11.74 -6.80
N LYS A 24 2.63 -12.13 -7.25
CA LYS A 24 2.15 -11.79 -8.59
C LYS A 24 2.00 -10.30 -8.78
N TYR A 25 1.52 -9.57 -7.78
CA TYR A 25 1.49 -8.10 -7.80
C TYR A 25 2.89 -7.53 -8.08
N GLY A 26 3.91 -7.99 -7.35
CA GLY A 26 5.29 -7.57 -7.53
C GLY A 26 5.83 -7.89 -8.93
N GLN A 27 5.52 -9.07 -9.46
CA GLN A 27 5.90 -9.46 -10.81
C GLN A 27 5.22 -8.57 -11.87
N THR A 28 3.91 -8.33 -11.74
CA THR A 28 3.16 -7.42 -12.63
C THR A 28 3.74 -6.00 -12.60
N LEU A 29 4.04 -5.47 -11.40
CA LEU A 29 4.67 -4.15 -11.27
C LEU A 29 6.03 -4.11 -11.98
N LYS A 30 6.85 -5.14 -11.82
CA LYS A 30 8.17 -5.24 -12.45
C LYS A 30 8.07 -5.29 -13.97
N ASP A 31 7.17 -6.12 -14.50
CA ASP A 31 6.96 -6.25 -15.94
C ASP A 31 6.52 -4.91 -16.55
N LEU A 32 5.56 -4.23 -15.91
CA LEU A 32 5.08 -2.91 -16.33
C LEU A 32 6.15 -1.83 -16.24
N ALA A 33 6.96 -1.82 -15.18
CA ALA A 33 8.04 -0.85 -14.99
C ALA A 33 9.19 -1.00 -16.00
N THR A 34 9.38 -2.20 -16.58
CA THR A 34 10.39 -2.42 -17.63
C THR A 34 9.90 -2.07 -19.04
N TRP A 35 8.62 -1.74 -19.20
CA TRP A 35 8.05 -1.38 -20.49
C TRP A 35 8.30 0.12 -20.79
N GLY A 36 8.95 0.41 -21.92
CA GLY A 36 9.40 1.75 -22.29
C GLY A 36 8.27 2.79 -22.29
N ASN A 37 8.48 3.90 -21.56
CA ASN A 37 7.50 4.97 -21.27
C ASN A 37 6.29 4.58 -20.41
N GLY A 38 6.28 3.40 -19.78
CA GLY A 38 5.18 2.95 -18.92
C GLY A 38 5.06 3.63 -17.55
N ASN A 39 6.08 4.39 -17.15
CA ASN A 39 6.17 5.01 -15.83
C ASN A 39 5.00 5.95 -15.51
N HIS A 40 4.46 6.67 -16.49
CA HIS A 40 3.36 7.60 -16.19
C HIS A 40 2.07 6.86 -15.82
N ALA A 41 1.64 5.89 -16.64
CA ALA A 41 0.42 5.14 -16.37
C ALA A 41 0.55 4.23 -15.13
N VAL A 42 1.74 3.68 -14.85
CA VAL A 42 1.99 2.96 -13.60
C VAL A 42 1.94 3.93 -12.40
N SER A 43 2.54 5.11 -12.49
CA SER A 43 2.47 6.13 -11.43
C SER A 43 1.03 6.58 -11.17
N GLU A 44 0.25 6.87 -12.21
CA GLU A 44 -1.18 7.19 -12.06
C GLU A 44 -1.91 6.04 -11.36
N LYS A 45 -1.68 4.80 -11.80
CA LYS A 45 -2.31 3.61 -11.23
C LYS A 45 -1.98 3.42 -9.75
N LEU A 46 -0.71 3.53 -9.38
CA LEU A 46 -0.25 3.39 -7.99
C LEU A 46 -0.85 4.45 -7.06
N ASN A 47 -1.23 5.60 -7.61
CA ASN A 47 -1.77 6.75 -6.89
C ASN A 47 -3.31 6.85 -6.95
N GLU A 48 -3.99 5.91 -7.59
CA GLU A 48 -5.44 5.76 -7.44
C GLU A 48 -5.79 5.49 -5.97
N GLU A 49 -6.99 5.90 -5.53
CA GLU A 49 -7.47 5.76 -4.14
C GLU A 49 -8.77 4.95 -4.10
N PRO A 50 -8.69 3.61 -4.28
CA PRO A 50 -9.88 2.77 -4.31
C PRO A 50 -10.68 2.83 -3.00
N TYR A 51 -12.00 2.76 -3.10
CA TYR A 51 -12.88 2.89 -1.93
C TYR A 51 -12.66 1.76 -0.92
N GLU A 52 -12.44 0.53 -1.39
CA GLU A 52 -12.30 -0.67 -0.57
C GLU A 52 -11.08 -0.62 0.36
N THR A 53 -10.07 0.17 0.04
CA THR A 53 -8.88 0.38 0.88
C THR A 53 -9.04 1.57 1.84
N TRP A 54 -10.27 2.06 2.02
CA TRP A 54 -10.57 3.34 2.68
C TRP A 54 -9.87 4.50 1.99
N HIS A 55 -9.92 4.56 0.66
CA HIS A 55 -9.25 5.57 -0.15
C HIS A 55 -7.73 5.62 0.07
N SER A 56 -7.11 4.48 0.40
CA SER A 56 -5.66 4.36 0.49
C SER A 56 -5.09 4.04 -0.88
N ASN A 57 -4.07 4.78 -1.33
CA ASN A 57 -3.34 4.40 -2.53
C ASN A 57 -2.56 3.09 -2.35
N HIS A 58 -1.90 2.58 -3.40
CA HIS A 58 -1.27 1.26 -3.36
C HIS A 58 -0.18 1.15 -2.28
N LEU A 59 0.56 2.23 -1.99
CA LEU A 59 1.66 2.24 -1.01
C LEU A 59 1.11 2.17 0.41
N PHE A 60 0.04 2.91 0.67
CA PHE A 60 -0.62 2.87 1.96
C PHE A 60 -1.42 1.57 2.11
N ALA A 61 -2.07 1.08 1.05
CA ALA A 61 -2.71 -0.22 1.03
C ALA A 61 -1.71 -1.36 1.35
N LEU A 62 -0.49 -1.33 0.82
CA LEU A 62 0.60 -2.25 1.20
C LEU A 62 0.85 -2.20 2.72
N SER A 63 0.94 -1.00 3.29
CA SER A 63 1.21 -0.81 4.74
C SER A 63 0.13 -1.42 5.64
N ARG A 64 -1.12 -1.53 5.16
CA ARG A 64 -2.21 -2.19 5.89
C ARG A 64 -2.10 -3.72 5.90
N LEU A 65 -1.26 -4.29 5.04
CA LEU A 65 -1.06 -5.74 4.89
C LEU A 65 0.25 -6.24 5.49
N VAL A 66 1.17 -5.35 5.89
CA VAL A 66 2.48 -5.78 6.39
C VAL A 66 2.36 -6.34 7.80
N GLY A 67 2.86 -7.56 7.99
CA GLY A 67 2.75 -8.30 9.24
C GLY A 67 1.37 -8.94 9.43
N THR A 68 1.26 -9.71 10.50
CA THR A 68 0.09 -10.57 10.74
C THR A 68 -1.10 -9.76 11.24
N LEU A 69 -2.32 -10.09 10.80
CA LEU A 69 -3.53 -9.50 11.38
C LEU A 69 -3.58 -9.78 12.89
N ASN A 70 -4.02 -8.83 13.70
CA ASN A 70 -4.18 -9.08 15.14
C ASN A 70 -5.17 -10.23 15.42
N SER A 71 -4.94 -10.97 16.50
CA SER A 71 -5.75 -12.15 16.84
C SER A 71 -7.21 -11.81 17.15
N GLU A 72 -7.50 -10.59 17.59
CA GLU A 72 -8.86 -10.16 17.93
C GLU A 72 -9.72 -10.05 16.67
N ALA A 73 -9.17 -9.53 15.58
CA ALA A 73 -9.84 -9.49 14.28
C ALA A 73 -9.94 -10.87 13.63
N GLN A 74 -8.92 -11.73 13.78
CA GLN A 74 -8.93 -13.09 13.21
C GLN A 74 -10.02 -13.99 13.79
N ASN A 75 -10.31 -13.87 15.09
CA ASN A 75 -11.19 -14.78 15.80
C ASN A 75 -12.65 -14.29 15.86
N ARG A 76 -12.97 -13.14 15.24
CA ARG A 76 -14.32 -12.59 15.23
C ARG A 76 -15.12 -13.13 14.06
N GLU A 77 -16.18 -13.88 14.38
CA GLU A 77 -17.15 -14.35 13.38
C GLU A 77 -17.89 -13.21 12.65
N GLU A 78 -17.94 -12.02 13.26
CA GLU A 78 -18.56 -10.80 12.71
C GLU A 78 -17.85 -10.26 11.45
N TYR A 79 -16.57 -10.61 11.26
CA TYR A 79 -15.75 -10.12 10.13
C TYR A 79 -15.34 -11.28 9.23
N PRO A 80 -16.24 -11.75 8.34
CA PRO A 80 -15.91 -12.83 7.41
C PRO A 80 -14.82 -12.40 6.42
N VAL A 81 -14.23 -13.37 5.72
CA VAL A 81 -13.37 -13.10 4.56
C VAL A 81 -14.11 -12.20 3.57
N ASP A 82 -13.39 -11.23 2.99
CA ASP A 82 -13.88 -10.20 2.05
C ASP A 82 -14.74 -9.09 2.68
N SER A 83 -14.84 -9.02 4.02
CA SER A 83 -15.59 -7.96 4.71
C SER A 83 -14.82 -6.63 4.84
N PHE A 84 -13.50 -6.67 4.75
CA PHE A 84 -12.63 -5.49 4.80
C PHE A 84 -11.31 -5.76 4.06
N TYR A 85 -10.62 -4.69 3.65
CA TYR A 85 -9.32 -4.82 2.98
C TYR A 85 -8.26 -5.39 3.93
N GLY A 86 -7.69 -6.53 3.53
CA GLY A 86 -6.73 -7.31 4.30
C GLY A 86 -7.32 -8.58 4.93
N SER A 87 -8.63 -8.79 4.84
CA SER A 87 -9.31 -10.00 5.32
C SER A 87 -8.97 -11.24 4.48
N GLN A 88 -8.57 -11.08 3.21
CA GLN A 88 -8.09 -12.17 2.35
C GLN A 88 -6.60 -12.45 2.56
N ASN A 89 -5.91 -11.65 3.38
CA ASN A 89 -4.50 -11.78 3.68
C ASN A 89 -4.25 -11.69 5.19
N VAL A 90 -4.77 -12.67 5.92
CA VAL A 90 -4.66 -12.74 7.39
C VAL A 90 -3.20 -12.91 7.85
N GLY A 91 -2.46 -13.78 7.16
CA GLY A 91 -1.04 -14.02 7.42
C GLY A 91 -0.16 -12.80 7.17
N GLY A 92 -0.64 -11.89 6.31
CA GLY A 92 0.06 -10.65 5.96
C GLY A 92 1.25 -10.85 5.04
N ILE A 93 1.85 -9.73 4.67
CA ILE A 93 3.06 -9.67 3.85
C ILE A 93 4.27 -9.57 4.79
N PRO A 94 5.27 -10.46 4.67
CA PRO A 94 6.52 -10.38 5.43
C PRO A 94 7.24 -9.04 5.22
N THR A 95 7.93 -8.54 6.26
CA THR A 95 8.58 -7.22 6.24
C THR A 95 9.56 -7.05 5.08
N SER A 96 10.39 -8.05 4.80
CA SER A 96 11.36 -8.02 3.70
C SER A 96 10.69 -7.86 2.33
N GLN A 97 9.67 -8.68 2.05
CA GLN A 97 8.90 -8.61 0.81
C GLN A 97 8.17 -7.26 0.69
N ALA A 98 7.58 -6.76 1.78
CA ALA A 98 6.90 -5.48 1.78
C ALA A 98 7.85 -4.30 1.52
N ILE A 99 9.06 -4.33 2.08
CA ILE A 99 10.09 -3.31 1.82
C ILE A 99 10.47 -3.30 0.33
N ASP A 100 10.65 -4.47 -0.28
CA ASP A 100 10.99 -4.57 -1.69
C ASP A 100 9.85 -4.10 -2.60
N LEU A 101 8.60 -4.48 -2.29
CA LEU A 101 7.41 -3.95 -2.96
C LEU A 101 7.33 -2.43 -2.86
N LEU A 102 7.53 -1.86 -1.66
CA LEU A 102 7.47 -0.43 -1.45
C LEU A 102 8.53 0.32 -2.27
N LYS A 103 9.77 -0.18 -2.30
CA LYS A 103 10.83 0.40 -3.14
C LYS A 103 10.46 0.38 -4.61
N MET A 104 9.90 -0.73 -5.10
CA MET A 104 9.44 -0.82 -6.49
C MET A 104 8.32 0.19 -6.79
N MET A 105 7.33 0.32 -5.91
CA MET A 105 6.24 1.28 -6.07
C MET A 105 6.75 2.73 -6.09
N LEU A 106 7.65 3.09 -5.18
CA LEU A 106 8.28 4.41 -5.12
C LEU A 106 9.08 4.72 -6.39
N ASN A 107 9.91 3.77 -6.84
CA ASN A 107 10.68 3.92 -8.07
C ASN A 107 9.78 4.07 -9.32
N ALA A 108 8.57 3.52 -9.27
CA ALA A 108 7.57 3.64 -10.32
C ALA A 108 6.68 4.90 -10.19
N GLY A 109 7.01 5.83 -9.28
CA GLY A 109 6.31 7.11 -9.14
C GLY A 109 5.09 7.06 -8.20
N GLY A 110 5.02 6.08 -7.33
CA GLY A 110 4.04 6.04 -6.24
C GLY A 110 4.31 7.10 -5.17
N ASP A 111 3.27 7.76 -4.70
CA ASP A 111 3.34 8.83 -3.71
C ASP A 111 3.05 8.29 -2.31
N ILE A 112 4.07 8.24 -1.45
CA ILE A 112 3.93 7.74 -0.08
C ILE A 112 3.21 8.73 0.85
N THR A 113 3.08 10.00 0.44
CA THR A 113 2.52 11.08 1.27
C THR A 113 1.00 11.18 1.20
N ARG A 114 0.36 10.36 0.35
CA ARG A 114 -1.10 10.29 0.22
C ARG A 114 -1.75 9.94 1.54
N LYS A 115 -2.91 10.55 1.79
CA LYS A 115 -3.71 10.35 2.98
C LYS A 115 -4.89 9.45 2.67
N ASP A 116 -5.34 8.67 3.65
CA ASP A 116 -6.55 7.86 3.53
C ASP A 116 -7.82 8.70 3.72
N TYR A 117 -8.97 8.04 3.70
CA TYR A 117 -10.29 8.62 3.97
C TYR A 117 -10.36 9.43 5.29
N TYR A 118 -9.59 9.02 6.31
CA TYR A 118 -9.57 9.67 7.63
C TYR A 118 -8.54 10.81 7.71
N GLY A 119 -7.90 11.16 6.60
CA GLY A 119 -6.87 12.20 6.54
C GLY A 119 -5.55 11.79 7.17
N LYS A 120 -5.34 10.49 7.45
CA LYS A 120 -4.10 9.97 8.03
C LYS A 120 -3.12 9.66 6.93
N ASN A 121 -1.83 9.86 7.18
CA ASN A 121 -0.79 9.33 6.31
C ASN A 121 -0.30 7.94 6.77
N VAL A 122 0.56 7.33 5.96
CA VAL A 122 1.07 5.98 6.23
C VAL A 122 1.86 5.88 7.55
N LEU A 123 2.62 6.91 7.93
CA LEU A 123 3.38 6.90 9.17
C LEU A 123 2.48 7.01 10.40
N GLU A 124 1.47 7.88 10.34
CA GLU A 124 0.47 8.00 11.40
C GLU A 124 -0.24 6.67 11.62
N TYR A 125 -0.64 6.00 10.54
CA TYR A 125 -1.24 4.67 10.60
C TYR A 125 -0.28 3.62 11.18
N LEU A 126 0.96 3.53 10.73
CA LEU A 126 1.91 2.53 11.23
C LEU A 126 2.22 2.71 12.73
N LYS A 127 2.26 3.96 13.21
CA LYS A 127 2.54 4.28 14.62
C LYS A 127 1.35 4.10 15.54
N LYS A 128 0.16 4.51 15.10
CA LYS A 128 -1.05 4.58 15.94
C LYS A 128 -2.13 3.56 15.56
N GLY A 129 -1.91 2.77 14.51
CA GLY A 129 -2.92 1.88 13.94
C GLY A 129 -3.49 0.88 14.94
N HIS A 130 -2.66 0.39 15.87
CA HIS A 130 -3.09 -0.50 16.96
C HIS A 130 -4.07 0.14 17.95
N GLN A 131 -4.13 1.48 18.03
CA GLN A 131 -5.04 2.22 18.90
C GLN A 131 -6.33 2.61 18.18
N GLU A 132 -6.27 2.71 16.86
CA GLU A 132 -7.29 3.39 16.05
C GLU A 132 -8.00 2.47 15.04
N SER A 133 -7.49 1.27 14.82
CA SER A 133 -8.04 0.28 13.88
C SER A 133 -8.24 -1.05 14.57
N LEU A 134 -9.44 -1.64 14.41
CA LEU A 134 -9.70 -3.03 14.78
C LEU A 134 -8.89 -4.03 13.96
N PHE A 135 -8.39 -3.62 12.78
CA PHE A 135 -7.71 -4.47 11.81
C PHE A 135 -6.19 -4.20 11.75
N TYR A 136 -5.60 -3.75 12.87
CA TYR A 136 -4.17 -3.48 12.93
C TYR A 136 -3.32 -4.75 12.74
N ARG A 137 -2.08 -4.55 12.30
CA ARG A 137 -1.09 -5.61 12.07
C ARG A 137 -0.01 -5.63 13.14
N THR A 138 0.57 -6.80 13.40
CA THR A 138 1.71 -7.01 14.32
C THR A 138 2.91 -7.58 13.57
N GLY A 139 4.12 -7.45 14.12
CA GLY A 139 5.34 -7.98 13.48
C GLY A 139 5.82 -7.16 12.28
N ASN A 140 5.45 -5.88 12.22
CA ASN A 140 5.77 -4.97 11.12
C ASN A 140 6.82 -3.90 11.51
N GLU A 141 7.53 -4.08 12.63
CA GLU A 141 8.38 -3.05 13.23
C GLU A 141 9.56 -2.68 12.33
N GLU A 142 10.11 -3.66 11.59
CA GLU A 142 11.18 -3.41 10.61
C GLU A 142 10.68 -2.55 9.45
N TYR A 143 9.50 -2.88 8.91
CA TYR A 143 8.87 -2.10 7.85
C TYR A 143 8.56 -0.68 8.32
N THR A 144 7.98 -0.52 9.51
CA THR A 144 7.70 0.78 10.11
C THR A 144 8.97 1.64 10.22
N ARG A 145 10.06 1.08 10.75
CA ARG A 145 11.36 1.78 10.80
C ARG A 145 11.91 2.13 9.42
N PHE A 146 11.64 1.32 8.40
CA PHE A 146 12.04 1.64 7.03
C PHE A 146 11.24 2.83 6.50
N VAL A 147 9.90 2.80 6.65
CA VAL A 147 9.02 3.90 6.22
C VAL A 147 9.40 5.20 6.92
N GLU A 148 9.68 5.19 8.24
CA GLU A 148 10.13 6.37 8.98
C GLU A 148 11.38 7.04 8.39
N LYS A 149 12.30 6.26 7.81
CA LYS A 149 13.54 6.78 7.24
C LYS A 149 13.35 7.42 5.88
N ILE A 150 12.38 6.94 5.11
CA ILE A 150 12.17 7.37 3.71
C ILE A 150 11.02 8.35 3.57
N TYR A 151 10.13 8.42 4.56
CA TYR A 151 9.01 9.35 4.53
C TYR A 151 9.56 10.78 4.62
N PRO A 152 9.15 11.67 3.71
CA PRO A 152 9.66 13.04 3.72
C PRO A 152 9.30 13.71 5.04
N CYS A 153 10.32 14.26 5.71
CA CYS A 153 10.09 15.12 6.86
C CYS A 153 9.29 16.32 6.35
N GLU A 154 8.07 16.54 6.86
CA GLU A 154 7.41 17.84 6.70
C GLU A 154 8.21 18.83 7.55
N GLU A 155 9.28 19.41 6.99
CA GLU A 155 9.83 20.65 7.52
C GLU A 155 8.77 21.73 7.27
N GLY A 156 7.90 21.93 8.25
CA GLY A 156 7.11 23.13 8.35
C GLY A 156 8.09 24.31 8.43
N ILE A 157 8.24 25.03 7.33
CA ILE A 157 8.85 26.36 7.35
C ILE A 157 7.97 27.18 8.31
N PRO A 158 8.50 27.65 9.46
CA PRO A 158 7.75 28.55 10.32
C PRO A 158 7.45 29.83 9.53
N PRO A 159 6.26 30.43 9.67
CA PRO A 159 6.01 31.73 9.05
C PRO A 159 7.02 32.75 9.60
N GLU A 160 7.74 33.43 8.70
CA GLU A 160 8.50 34.65 9.00
C GLU A 160 7.58 35.79 9.44
#